data_AF-A5L2A1-F1
#
_entry.id   AF-A5L2A1-F1
#
_cell.length_a   1.000
_cell.length_b   1.000
_cell.length_c   1.000
_cell.angle_alpha   90.00
_cell.angle_beta   90.00
_cell.angle_gamma   90.00
#
_symmetry.space_group_name_H-M   'P 1'
#
loop_
_entity.id
_entity.type
_entity.pdbx_description
1 polymer ?
#
loop_
_entity_poly.entity_id
_entity_poly.type
_entity_poly.pdbx_seq_one_letter_code
_entity_poly.pdbx_strand_id
1 'polypeptide(L)'
;MISLSLDGFVAFSIQIYVGLSGTLHGLFGLFALREALNGRKSSWLLVSGLVAKIAWEQFVGPSSTTGELINARVAIEAHLAGALAGGFLAIISLVMSKKTN
;
A
#
# COMPACT_ATOMS: atom_id res chain seq x y z
N MET A 1 37.66 21.53 29.57
CA MET A 1 36.68 20.44 29.74
C MET A 1 36.45 19.84 28.37
N ILE A 2 36.88 18.59 28.20
CA ILE A 2 36.73 17.84 26.96
C ILE A 2 35.27 17.39 26.89
N SER A 3 34.46 17.94 25.99
CA SER A 3 33.22 17.29 25.58
C SER A 3 33.54 16.45 24.36
N LEU A 4 33.79 15.17 24.59
CA LEU A 4 33.86 14.16 23.55
C LEU A 4 32.41 13.81 23.20
N SER A 5 31.80 14.54 22.26
CA SER A 5 30.50 14.16 21.71
C SER A 5 30.69 12.88 20.91
N LEU A 6 30.22 11.76 21.46
CA LEU A 6 30.22 10.46 20.78
C LEU A 6 29.04 10.40 19.80
N ASP A 7 28.97 11.38 18.89
CA ASP A 7 27.83 11.53 17.96
C ASP A 7 27.99 10.62 16.73
N GLY A 8 29.01 9.76 16.73
CA GLY A 8 29.57 9.17 15.52
C GLY A 8 29.27 7.70 15.23
N PHE A 9 28.38 6.98 15.94
CA PHE A 9 28.30 5.53 15.68
C PHE A 9 26.94 4.79 15.81
N VAL A 10 25.89 5.31 16.47
CA VAL A 10 24.63 4.53 16.59
C VAL A 10 23.39 5.43 16.53
N ALA A 11 23.08 5.98 15.36
CA ALA A 11 21.79 6.62 15.12
C ALA A 11 21.22 6.23 13.75
N PHE A 12 21.13 4.93 13.47
CA PHE A 12 20.26 4.43 12.40
C PHE A 12 18.82 4.35 12.94
N SER A 13 18.19 5.49 13.22
CA SER A 13 16.75 5.54 13.50
C SER A 13 15.97 5.47 12.18
N ILE A 14 16.06 4.35 11.48
CA ILE A 14 15.20 4.05 10.34
C ILE A 14 13.82 3.67 10.91
N GLN A 15 12.96 4.67 11.12
CA GLN A 15 11.55 4.43 11.42
C GLN A 15 10.86 4.06 10.11
N ILE A 16 11.07 2.82 9.68
CA ILE A 16 10.40 2.25 8.51
C ILE A 16 9.04 1.72 8.97
N TYR A 17 7.98 2.47 8.67
CA TYR A 17 6.61 2.01 8.87
C TYR A 17 6.14 1.25 7.62
N VAL A 18 6.07 -0.08 7.71
CA VAL A 18 5.87 -0.98 6.55
C VAL A 18 4.57 -1.80 6.57
N GLY A 19 3.74 -1.69 7.61
CA GLY A 19 2.70 -2.71 7.86
C GLY A 19 1.29 -2.34 7.43
N LEU A 20 0.64 -1.44 8.18
CA LEU A 20 -0.83 -1.31 8.15
C LEU A 20 -1.36 -0.74 6.84
N SER A 21 -0.72 0.31 6.31
CA SER A 21 -1.19 0.95 5.08
C SER A 21 -1.14 -0.02 3.89
N GLY A 22 -0.10 -0.86 3.80
CA GLY A 22 -0.03 -1.91 2.78
C GLY A 22 -1.22 -2.87 2.86
N THR A 23 -1.55 -3.36 4.06
CA THR A 23 -2.73 -4.21 4.29
C THR A 23 -4.02 -3.52 3.85
N LEU A 24 -4.19 -2.23 4.14
CA LEU A 24 -5.38 -1.47 3.71
C LEU A 24 -5.49 -1.38 2.19
N HIS A 25 -4.37 -1.17 1.48
CA HIS A 25 -4.36 -1.17 0.02
C HIS A 25 -4.71 -2.55 -0.55
N GLY A 26 -4.28 -3.63 0.13
CA GLY A 26 -4.69 -4.99 -0.23
C GLY A 26 -6.17 -5.26 0.00
N LEU A 27 -6.72 -4.89 1.16
CA LEU A 27 -8.16 -5.03 1.41
C LEU A 27 -8.98 -4.20 0.43
N PHE A 28 -8.57 -2.96 0.18
CA PHE A 28 -9.22 -2.08 -0.79
C PHE A 28 -9.19 -2.68 -2.20
N GLY A 29 -8.02 -3.13 -2.67
CA GLY A 29 -7.87 -3.79 -3.98
C GLY A 29 -8.70 -5.06 -4.10
N LEU A 30 -8.74 -5.88 -3.04
CA LEU A 30 -9.55 -7.10 -2.96
C LEU A 30 -11.04 -6.79 -3.16
N PHE A 31 -11.62 -5.91 -2.35
CA PHE A 31 -13.05 -5.63 -2.40
C PHE A 31 -13.44 -4.86 -3.66
N ALA A 32 -12.67 -3.83 -4.04
CA ALA A 32 -12.96 -3.03 -5.23
C ALA A 32 -12.93 -3.88 -6.51
N LEU A 33 -11.92 -4.73 -6.66
CA LEU A 33 -11.80 -5.58 -7.84
C LEU A 33 -12.88 -6.67 -7.85
N ARG A 34 -13.19 -7.30 -6.70
CA ARG A 34 -14.30 -8.27 -6.62
C ARG A 34 -15.64 -7.66 -7.00
N GLU A 35 -15.97 -6.47 -6.50
CA GLU A 35 -17.22 -5.79 -6.87
C GLU A 35 -17.27 -5.43 -8.36
N ALA A 36 -16.16 -4.90 -8.90
CA ALA A 36 -16.06 -4.54 -10.31
C ALA A 36 -16.26 -5.75 -11.23
N LEU A 37 -15.61 -6.88 -10.90
CA LEU A 37 -15.71 -8.13 -11.65
C LEU A 37 -17.08 -8.82 -11.50
N ASN A 38 -17.78 -8.58 -10.39
CA ASN A 38 -19.17 -9.01 -10.18
C ASN A 38 -20.22 -8.06 -10.79
N GLY A 39 -19.80 -7.11 -11.64
CA GLY A 39 -20.70 -6.32 -12.48
C GLY A 39 -21.05 -4.93 -11.93
N ARG A 40 -20.55 -4.54 -10.75
CA ARG A 40 -20.72 -3.16 -10.25
C ARG A 40 -19.79 -2.21 -11.01
N LYS A 41 -20.28 -1.64 -12.12
CA LYS A 41 -19.49 -0.77 -13.01
C LYS A 41 -18.80 0.39 -12.30
N SER A 42 -19.44 1.00 -11.29
CA SER A 42 -18.87 2.12 -10.53
C SER A 42 -17.61 1.74 -9.76
N SER A 43 -17.43 0.47 -9.37
CA SER A 43 -16.23 0.01 -8.66
C SER A 43 -14.97 0.03 -9.52
N TRP A 44 -15.09 0.09 -10.85
CA TRP A 44 -13.92 0.30 -11.73
C TRP A 44 -13.25 1.65 -11.49
N LEU A 45 -13.97 2.67 -11.02
CA LEU A 45 -13.35 3.93 -10.60
C LEU A 45 -12.43 3.74 -9.39
N LEU A 46 -12.81 2.89 -8.44
CA LEU A 46 -12.00 2.57 -7.26
C LEU A 46 -10.75 1.78 -7.65
N VAL A 47 -10.90 0.77 -8.50
CA VAL A 47 -9.76 -0.01 -9.04
C VAL A 47 -8.80 0.91 -9.79
N SER A 48 -9.32 1.75 -10.68
CA SER A 48 -8.51 2.69 -11.46
C SER A 48 -7.83 3.71 -10.55
N GLY A 49 -8.54 4.23 -9.54
CA GLY A 49 -7.99 5.14 -8.54
C GLY A 49 -6.86 4.51 -7.74
N LEU A 50 -7.00 3.26 -7.30
CA LEU A 50 -5.93 2.52 -6.63
C LEU A 50 -4.72 2.37 -7.55
N VAL A 51 -4.91 1.92 -8.79
CA VAL A 51 -3.81 1.73 -9.75
C VAL A 51 -3.10 3.06 -10.03
N ALA A 52 -3.85 4.13 -10.30
CA ALA A 52 -3.31 5.46 -10.54
C ALA A 52 -2.52 5.98 -9.33
N LYS A 53 -3.05 5.80 -8.11
CA LYS A 53 -2.38 6.17 -6.87
C LYS A 53 -1.07 5.43 -6.69
N ILE A 54 -1.05 4.11 -6.89
CA ILE A 54 0.17 3.29 -6.74
C ILE A 54 1.20 3.68 -7.81
N ALA A 55 0.77 3.84 -9.06
CA ALA A 55 1.66 4.29 -10.14
C ALA A 55 2.27 5.66 -9.81
N TRP A 56 1.48 6.62 -9.34
CA TRP A 56 1.97 7.92 -8.90
C TRP A 56 3.06 7.79 -7.84
N GLU A 57 2.83 6.97 -6.81
CA GLU A 57 3.83 6.74 -5.77
C GLU A 57 5.13 6.13 -6.31
N GLN A 58 5.08 5.26 -7.34
CA GLN A 58 6.29 4.68 -7.92
C GLN A 58 7.13 5.69 -8.73
N PHE A 59 6.51 6.70 -9.33
CA PHE A 59 7.22 7.70 -10.15
C PHE A 59 7.58 8.97 -9.40
N VAL A 60 6.71 9.42 -8.49
CA VAL A 60 6.82 10.72 -7.81
C VAL A 60 7.22 10.56 -6.34
N GLY A 61 6.88 9.42 -5.73
CA GLY A 61 7.08 9.17 -4.30
C GLY A 61 5.82 9.39 -3.46
N PRO A 62 5.90 9.12 -2.14
CA PRO A 62 4.77 9.24 -1.22
C PRO A 62 4.41 10.70 -0.93
N SER A 63 3.24 10.91 -0.33
CA SER A 63 2.85 12.20 0.26
C SER A 63 3.83 12.65 1.35
N SER A 64 4.40 13.85 1.20
CA SER A 64 5.26 14.48 2.20
C SER A 64 4.52 14.69 3.52
N THR A 65 3.29 15.20 3.45
CA THR A 65 2.42 15.41 4.62
C THR A 65 2.15 14.11 5.37
N THR A 66 1.98 12.98 4.68
CA THR A 66 1.81 11.69 5.36
C THR A 66 3.07 11.32 6.14
N GLY A 67 4.26 11.48 5.55
CA GLY A 67 5.53 11.22 6.21
C GLY A 67 5.76 12.10 7.44
N GLU A 68 5.40 13.38 7.36
CA GLU A 68 5.45 14.32 8.48
C GLU A 68 4.53 13.88 9.64
N LEU A 69 3.29 13.49 9.34
CA LEU A 69 2.31 13.07 10.35
C LEU A 69 2.72 11.80 11.09
N ILE A 70 3.37 10.86 10.40
CA ILE A 70 3.83 9.60 11.02
C ILE A 70 5.28 9.68 11.53
N ASN A 71 5.94 10.82 11.35
CA ASN A 71 7.36 11.05 11.66
C ASN A 71 8.28 9.94 11.11
N ALA A 72 7.99 9.44 9.91
CA ALA A 72 8.61 8.27 9.33
C ALA A 72 8.53 8.29 7.80
N ARG A 73 9.45 7.54 7.15
CA ARG A 73 9.36 7.31 5.71
C ARG A 73 8.14 6.44 5.41
N VAL A 74 7.29 6.89 4.50
CA VAL A 74 6.18 6.08 3.96
C VAL A 74 6.74 5.00 3.03
N ALA A 75 6.54 3.73 3.38
CA ALA A 75 6.98 2.59 2.56
C ALA A 75 5.99 2.30 1.42
N ILE A 76 6.15 2.98 0.29
CA ILE A 76 5.31 2.81 -0.90
C ILE A 76 5.39 1.39 -1.48
N GLU A 77 6.47 0.66 -1.21
CA GLU A 77 6.65 -0.73 -1.59
C GLU A 77 5.59 -1.62 -0.94
N ALA A 78 5.23 -1.33 0.31
CA ALA A 78 4.18 -2.03 1.02
C ALA A 78 2.79 -1.75 0.42
N HIS A 79 2.55 -0.54 -0.10
CA HIS A 79 1.31 -0.22 -0.80
C HIS A 79 1.16 -1.03 -2.08
N LEU A 80 2.23 -1.11 -2.89
CA LEU A 80 2.27 -1.90 -4.12
C LEU A 80 2.06 -3.39 -3.82
N ALA A 81 2.85 -3.95 -2.89
CA ALA A 81 2.74 -5.36 -2.51
C ALA A 81 1.35 -5.71 -1.98
N GLY A 82 0.77 -4.83 -1.14
CA GLY A 82 -0.59 -4.96 -0.63
C GLY A 82 -1.62 -4.99 -1.76
N ALA A 83 -1.59 -3.99 -2.65
CA ALA A 83 -2.52 -3.90 -3.78
C ALA A 83 -2.44 -5.13 -4.71
N LEU A 84 -1.23 -5.62 -5.01
CA LEU A 84 -1.03 -6.84 -5.80
C LEU A 84 -1.60 -8.08 -5.11
N ALA A 85 -1.32 -8.26 -3.82
CA ALA A 85 -1.86 -9.38 -3.05
C ALA A 85 -3.40 -9.35 -2.99
N GLY A 86 -3.99 -8.16 -2.77
CA GLY A 86 -5.43 -7.96 -2.78
C GLY A 86 -6.07 -8.29 -4.13
N GLY A 87 -5.50 -7.78 -5.22
CA GLY A 87 -5.95 -8.09 -6.58
C GLY A 87 -5.85 -9.58 -6.90
N PHE A 88 -4.75 -10.22 -6.52
CA PHE A 88 -4.56 -11.66 -6.71
C PHE A 88 -5.62 -12.48 -5.95
N LEU A 89 -5.89 -12.15 -4.69
CA LEU A 89 -6.94 -12.80 -3.89
C LEU A 89 -8.35 -12.58 -4.49
N ALA A 90 -8.61 -11.41 -5.09
CA ALA A 90 -9.88 -11.15 -5.76
C ALA A 90 -10.10 -12.08 -6.96
N ILE A 91 -9.06 -12.28 -7.77
CA ILE A 91 -9.10 -13.19 -8.92
C ILE A 91 -9.29 -14.64 -8.46
N ILE A 92 -8.53 -15.11 -7.46
CA ILE A 92 -8.71 -16.44 -6.88
C ILE A 92 -10.15 -16.63 -6.41
N SER A 93 -10.66 -15.68 -5.62
CA SER A 93 -12.00 -15.78 -5.07
C SER A 93 -13.08 -15.84 -6.16
N LEU A 94 -12.94 -15.07 -7.24
CA LEU A 94 -13.87 -15.10 -8.36
C LEU A 94 -13.88 -16.47 -9.05
N VAL A 95 -12.69 -17.03 -9.32
CA VAL A 95 -12.55 -18.35 -9.95
C VAL A 95 -13.16 -19.44 -9.07
N MET A 96 -12.92 -19.39 -7.76
CA MET A 96 -13.50 -20.34 -6.80
C MET A 96 -15.02 -20.24 -6.74
N SER A 97 -15.59 -19.03 -6.71
CA SER A 97 -17.05 -18.83 -6.66
C SER A 97 -17.78 -19.28 -7.93
N LYS A 98 -17.13 -19.25 -9.10
CA LYS A 98 -17.69 -19.79 -10.34
C LYS A 98 -17.72 -21.32 -10.37
N LYS A 99 -16.80 -21.99 -9.68
CA LYS A 99 -16.73 -23.47 -9.65
C LYS A 99 -17.81 -24.10 -8.76
N THR A 100 -18.31 -23.35 -7.78
CA THR A 100 -19.33 -23.80 -6.83
C THR A 100 -20.78 -23.56 -7.27
N ASN A 101 -20.99 -22.95 -8.44
CA ASN A 101 -22.31 -22.82 -9.09
C ASN A 101 -22.36 -23.73 -10.32
#